data_AF-A0A534S819-F1
#
_entry.id   AF-A0A534S819-F1
#
_cell.length_a   1.000
_cell.length_b   1.000
_cell.length_c   1.000
_cell.angle_alpha   90.00
_cell.angle_beta   90.00
_cell.angle_gamma   90.00
#
_symmetry.space_group_name_H-M   'P 1'
#
loop_
_entity.id
_entity.type
_entity.pdbx_description
1 polymer ?
#
loop_
_entity_poly.entity_id
_entity_poly.type
_entity_poly.pdbx_seq_one_letter_code
_entity_poly.pdbx_strand_id
1 'polypeptide(L)' 'MFERHGKCYVGYVPEIPGVNAQERSLRTARASLKAALRELALISPRQLHGTRRQVERLQISLVA' A
#
# COMPACT_ATOMS: atom_id res chain seq x y z
N MET A 1 1.66 10.71 4.31
CA MET A 1 0.43 11.19 4.98
C MET A 1 -0.39 10.00 5.48
N PHE A 2 -1.30 10.22 6.42
CA PHE A 2 -2.26 9.21 6.90
C PHE A 2 -3.64 9.83 7.01
N GLU A 3 -4.64 9.16 6.47
CA GLU A 3 -6.05 9.57 6.50
C GLU A 3 -6.92 8.46 7.08
N ARG A 4 -8.02 8.83 7.75
CA ARG A 4 -8.99 7.87 8.23
C ARG A 4 -10.18 7.81 7.27
N HIS A 5 -10.42 6.63 6.72
CA HIS A 5 -11.53 6.32 5.83
C HIS A 5 -12.43 5.28 6.50
N GLY A 6 -13.52 5.76 7.11
CA GLY A 6 -14.42 4.94 7.92
C GLY A 6 -13.72 4.27 9.11
N LYS A 7 -13.67 2.94 9.09
CA LYS A 7 -13.04 2.10 10.13
C LYS A 7 -11.56 1.81 9.86
N CYS A 8 -10.99 2.34 8.78
CA CYS A 8 -9.61 2.08 8.38
C CYS A 8 -8.79 3.38 8.30
N TYR A 9 -7.49 3.23 8.38
CA TYR A 9 -6.47 4.24 8.11
C TYR A 9 -5.79 3.88 6.79
N VAL A 10 -5.62 4.88 5.92
CA VAL A 10 -4.87 4.78 4.67
C VAL A 10 -3.62 5.64 4.81
N GLY A 11 -2.46 5.01 4.68
CA GLY A 11 -1.16 5.67 4.63
C GLY A 11 -0.62 5.68 3.21
N TYR A 12 -0.08 6.81 2.78
CA TYR A 12 0.52 6.97 1.44
C TYR A 12 1.63 8.02 1.45
N VAL A 13 2.50 7.99 0.45
CA VAL A 13 3.56 9.00 0.23
C VAL A 13 3.26 9.71 -1.08
N PRO A 14 2.85 11.00 -1.08
CA PRO A 14 2.46 11.72 -2.30
C PRO A 14 3.52 11.68 -3.40
N GLU A 15 4.80 11.70 -3.02
CA GLU A 15 5.96 11.71 -3.90
C GLU A 15 6.23 10.32 -4.52
N ILE A 16 5.63 9.25 -3.97
CA ILE A 16 5.83 7.87 -4.39
C ILE A 16 4.47 7.27 -4.77
N PRO A 17 3.97 7.58 -5.98
CA PRO A 17 2.69 7.06 -6.44
C PRO A 17 2.71 5.52 -6.49
N GLY A 18 1.62 4.91 -6.01
CA GLY A 18 1.45 3.46 -6.01
C GLY A 18 2.07 2.72 -4.81
N VAL A 19 2.54 3.43 -3.79
CA VAL A 19 2.93 2.84 -2.50
C VAL A 19 2.01 3.36 -1.39
N ASN A 20 1.07 2.51 -1.00
CA ASN A 20 0.05 2.80 0.00
C ASN A 20 -0.08 1.61 0.95
N ALA A 21 -0.61 1.85 2.16
CA ALA A 21 -1.01 0.82 3.10
C ALA A 21 -2.37 1.16 3.71
N GLN A 22 -3.21 0.15 3.96
CA GLN A 22 -4.51 0.32 4.59
C GLN A 22 -4.68 -0.65 5.75
N GLU A 23 -5.04 -0.14 6.93
CA GLU A 23 -5.12 -0.93 8.15
C GLU A 23 -6.20 -0.41 9.10
N ARG A 24 -6.65 -1.23 10.07
CA ARG A 24 -7.69 -0.81 11.04
C ARG A 24 -7.20 0.18 12.11
N SER A 25 -5.89 0.31 12.31
CA SER A 25 -5.31 1.22 13.31
C SER A 25 -4.20 2.06 12.70
N LEU A 26 -3.98 3.26 13.24
CA LEU A 26 -2.89 4.13 12.79
C LEU A 26 -1.50 3.49 13.02
N ARG A 27 -1.33 2.77 14.13
CA ARG A 27 -0.06 2.09 14.45
C ARG A 27 0.27 1.03 13.40
N THR A 28 -0.71 0.19 13.06
CA THR A 28 -0.51 -0.86 12.04
C THR A 28 -0.35 -0.24 10.66
N ALA A 29 -1.14 0.80 10.29
CA ALA A 29 -0.98 1.50 9.02
C ALA A 29 0.43 2.06 8.84
N ARG A 30 1.04 2.62 9.90
CA ARG A 30 2.42 3.09 9.89
C ARG A 30 3.43 1.97 9.67
N ALA A 31 3.25 0.85 10.36
CA ALA A 31 4.14 -0.31 10.21
C ALA A 31 4.06 -0.89 8.80
N SER A 32 2.85 -1.08 8.27
CA SER A 32 2.61 -1.61 6.92
C SER A 32 3.14 -0.66 5.84
N LEU A 33 2.95 0.65 5.97
CA LEU A 33 3.53 1.62 5.02
C LEU A 33 5.07 1.57 5.04
N LYS A 34 5.68 1.44 6.21
CA LYS A 34 7.13 1.31 6.34
C LYS A 34 7.65 0.02 5.70
N ALA A 35 6.91 -1.08 5.81
CA ALA A 35 7.25 -2.33 5.14
C ALA A 35 7.17 -2.18 3.62
N ALA A 36 6.07 -1.63 3.10
CA ALA A 36 5.89 -1.39 1.66
C ALA A 36 6.99 -0.50 1.06
N LEU A 37 7.43 0.54 1.78
CA LEU A 37 8.55 1.39 1.37
C LEU A 37 9.89 0.66 1.38
N ARG A 38 10.12 -0.24 2.34
CA ARG A 38 11.33 -1.08 2.38
C ARG A 38 11.36 -2.06 1.22
N GLU A 39 10.23 -2.70 0.93
CA GLU A 39 10.10 -3.59 -0.22
C GLU A 39 10.37 -2.83 -1.53
N LEU A 40 9.79 -1.64 -1.70
CA LEU A 40 10.07 -0.80 -2.86
C LEU A 40 11.57 -0.49 -3.00
N ALA A 41 12.25 -0.18 -1.89
CA ALA A 41 13.69 0.14 -1.90
C ALA A 41 14.58 -1.04 -2.33
N LEU A 42 14.08 -2.27 -2.26
CA LEU A 42 14.79 -3.48 -2.70
C LEU A 42 14.56 -3.79 -4.19
N ILE A 43 13.58 -3.15 -4.84
CA ILE A 43 13.30 -3.38 -6.26
C ILE A 43 14.26 -2.56 -7.11
N SER A 44 14.97 -3.22 -8.03
CA SER A 44 15.79 -2.52 -9.01
C SER A 44 14.91 -1.75 -10.01
N PRO A 45 15.20 -0.47 -10.33
CA PRO A 45 14.45 0.29 -11.32
C PRO A 45 14.36 -0.39 -12.70
N ARG A 46 15.33 -1.26 -13.02
CA ARG A 46 15.34 -2.07 -14.25
C ARG A 46 14.30 -3.21 -14.23
N GLN A 47 13.90 -3.69 -13.07
CA GLN A 47 12.85 -4.71 -12.88
C GLN A 47 11.43 -4.13 -12.96
N LEU A 48 11.29 -2.80 -12.84
CA LEU A 48 10.01 -2.11 -12.98
C LEU A 48 9.69 -1.74 -14.44
N HIS A 49 10.69 -1.65 -15.31
CA HIS A 49 10.49 -1.39 -16.74
C HIS A 49 9.88 -2.62 -17.43
N GLY A 50 8.65 -2.47 -17.96
CA GLY A 50 7.95 -3.52 -18.70
C GLY A 50 7.05 -4.43 -17.87
N THR A 51 7.15 -4.36 -16.54
CA THR A 51 6.28 -5.13 -15.64
C THR A 51 4.96 -4.39 -15.48
N ARG A 52 3.96 -4.71 -16.31
CA ARG A 52 2.58 -4.30 -16.08
C ARG A 52 2.18 -4.87 -14.71
N ARG A 53 2.05 -4.03 -13.67
CA ARG A 53 1.45 -4.43 -12.40
C ARG A 53 0.09 -5.05 -12.73
N GLN A 54 -0.02 -6.37 -12.68
CA GLN A 54 -1.31 -7.02 -12.64
C GLN A 54 -1.91 -6.62 -11.29
N VAL A 55 -2.84 -5.67 -11.35
CA VAL A 55 -3.67 -5.35 -10.20
C VAL A 55 -4.64 -6.52 -10.07
N GLU A 56 -4.25 -7.53 -9.29
CA GLU A 56 -5.19 -8.56 -8.86
C GLU A 56 -6.21 -7.90 -7.95
N ARG A 57 -7.41 -7.70 -8.50
CA ARG A 57 -8.55 -7.21 -7.74
C ARG A 57 -9.06 -8.38 -6.89
N LEU A 58 -8.50 -8.55 -5.70
CA LEU A 58 -9.02 -9.51 -4.72
C LEU A 58 -10.46 -9.12 -4.39
N GLN A 59 -11.43 -9.92 -4.86
CA GLN A 59 -12.82 -9.78 -4.43
C GLN A 59 -12.92 -10.24 -2.98
N ILE A 60 -12.86 -9.29 -2.05
CA ILE A 60 -13.16 -9.57 -0.65
C ILE A 60 -14.69 -9.55 -0.53
N SER A 61 -15.31 -10.72 -0.58
CA SER A 61 -16.72 -10.87 -0.23
C SER A 61 -16.91 -10.48 1.24
N LEU A 62 -17.54 -9.34 1.49
CA LEU A 62 -18.08 -9.02 2.81
C LEU A 62 -19.24 -9.99 3.05
N VAL A 63 -19.01 -11.03 3.85
CA VAL A 63 -20.08 -11.82 4.45
C VAL A 63 -20.68 -10.97 5.55
N ALA A 64 -21.93 -10.54 5.34
CA ALA A 64 -22.75 -9.85 6.34
C ALA A 64 -23.31 -10.84 7.36
#